data_AF-V5I6P7-F1
#
_entry.id   AF-V5I6P7-F1
#
_cell.length_a   1.000
_cell.length_b   1.000
_cell.length_c   1.000
_cell.angle_alpha   90.00
_cell.angle_beta   90.00
_cell.angle_gamma   90.00
#
_symmetry.space_group_name_H-M   'P 1'
#
loop_
_entity.id
_entity.type
_entity.pdbx_description
1 polymer ?
#
loop_
_entity_poly.entity_id
_entity_poly.type
_entity_poly.pdbx_seq_one_letter_code
_entity_poly.pdbx_strand_id
1 'polypeptide(L)'
;TKLALYGLSHIKDERLGRLFLDKKVKMLAPDDDKDWFNLLVWHQNRATRGVKNFIPDDTLPKFLDLVIWGHEHDCRIEPEMKTNGVYISQPGSSVATSLAAGEAIPKKIGILKIHKKSFIMTPIELKTVRPYIFDEVVLKELNEMDTEDNGLTYSETTVELVKNKINNMIQEAKQLGRTQKVTQKPLIRLNVKYRDERQLFNTIRFGQTYVGQVANPEDMVKCQPIKNPVRQNKSDVYDMPDIIADRVED
;
A
#
# COMPACT_ATOMS: atom_id res chain seq x y z
N THR A 1 -10.98 -23.92 -22.58
CA THR A 1 -10.20 -22.77 -22.06
C THR A 1 -8.75 -23.19 -22.01
N LYS A 2 -7.87 -22.45 -22.69
CA LYS A 2 -6.41 -22.66 -22.63
C LYS A 2 -5.80 -21.50 -21.80
N LEU A 3 -4.82 -21.77 -20.95
CA LEU A 3 -4.19 -20.78 -20.06
C LEU A 3 -2.68 -20.79 -20.27
N ALA A 4 -2.12 -19.66 -20.67
CA ALA A 4 -0.69 -19.44 -20.77
C ALA A 4 -0.26 -18.67 -19.52
N LEU A 5 0.40 -19.38 -18.60
CA LEU A 5 0.86 -18.81 -17.32
C LEU A 5 2.33 -18.42 -17.42
N TYR A 6 2.58 -17.11 -17.40
CA TYR A 6 3.91 -16.53 -17.36
C TYR A 6 4.28 -16.18 -15.92
N GLY A 7 5.53 -16.42 -15.55
CA GLY A 7 6.05 -16.13 -14.23
C GLY A 7 7.36 -15.38 -14.31
N LEU A 8 7.48 -14.27 -13.57
CA LEU A 8 8.75 -13.59 -13.35
C LEU A 8 9.03 -13.48 -11.84
N SER A 9 10.03 -14.23 -11.38
CA SER A 9 10.52 -14.11 -10.00
C SER A 9 11.05 -12.70 -9.72
N HIS A 10 11.22 -12.37 -8.44
CA HIS A 10 11.81 -11.09 -8.07
C HIS A 10 13.20 -10.91 -8.69
N ILE A 11 13.42 -9.74 -9.27
CA ILE A 11 14.68 -9.26 -9.83
C ILE A 11 14.83 -7.85 -9.31
N LYS A 12 16.05 -7.39 -9.05
CA LYS A 12 16.26 -5.98 -8.68
C LYS A 12 15.66 -5.07 -9.75
N ASP A 13 14.78 -4.15 -9.35
CA ASP A 13 14.01 -3.32 -10.29
C ASP A 13 14.91 -2.56 -11.25
N GLU A 14 16.02 -2.02 -10.77
CA GLU A 14 16.98 -1.28 -11.60
C GLU A 14 17.59 -2.16 -12.70
N ARG A 15 17.84 -3.44 -12.41
CA ARG A 15 18.32 -4.41 -13.39
C ARG A 15 17.23 -4.74 -14.40
N LEU A 16 16.01 -4.98 -13.92
CA LEU A 16 14.89 -5.35 -14.78
C LEU A 16 14.51 -4.19 -15.71
N GLY A 17 14.45 -2.96 -15.18
CA GLY A 17 14.24 -1.75 -15.96
C GLY A 17 15.28 -1.59 -17.08
N ARG A 18 16.57 -1.84 -16.81
CA ARG A 18 17.61 -1.87 -17.86
C ARG A 18 17.37 -2.98 -18.90
N LEU A 19 16.93 -4.16 -18.49
CA LEU A 19 16.64 -5.26 -19.43
C LEU A 19 15.45 -4.95 -20.34
N PHE A 20 14.42 -4.26 -19.82
CA PHE A 20 13.30 -3.78 -20.62
C PHE A 20 13.75 -2.68 -21.60
N LEU A 21 14.55 -1.71 -21.14
CA LEU A 21 15.12 -0.65 -21.98
C LEU A 21 16.01 -1.22 -23.10
N ASP A 22 16.85 -2.19 -22.79
CA ASP A 22 17.75 -2.86 -23.73
C ASP A 22 17.02 -3.87 -24.66
N LYS A 23 15.69 -4.02 -24.55
CA LYS A 23 14.88 -5.02 -25.28
C LYS A 23 15.39 -6.47 -25.12
N LYS A 24 15.95 -6.79 -23.95
CA LYS A 24 16.48 -8.13 -23.63
C LYS A 24 15.43 -9.06 -23.01
N VAL A 25 14.26 -8.54 -22.65
CA VAL A 25 13.14 -9.34 -22.15
C VAL A 25 12.31 -9.82 -23.33
N LYS A 26 12.26 -11.13 -23.53
CA LYS A 26 11.43 -11.79 -24.54
C LYS A 26 10.42 -12.69 -23.83
N MET A 27 9.15 -12.55 -24.19
CA MET A 27 8.08 -13.45 -23.76
C MET A 27 7.67 -14.30 -24.95
N LEU A 28 7.90 -15.61 -24.84
CA LEU A 28 7.53 -16.58 -25.88
C LEU A 28 6.03 -16.83 -25.79
N ALA A 29 5.30 -16.49 -26.85
CA ALA A 29 3.87 -16.74 -26.93
C ALA A 29 3.62 -18.02 -27.75
N PRO A 30 2.61 -18.83 -27.43
CA PRO A 30 2.21 -19.96 -28.28
C PRO A 30 1.82 -19.49 -29.69
N ASP A 31 2.12 -20.29 -30.71
CA ASP A 31 1.79 -19.99 -32.12
C ASP A 31 0.28 -19.79 -32.36
N ASP A 32 -0.56 -20.44 -31.55
CA ASP A 32 -2.03 -20.37 -31.59
C ASP A 32 -2.60 -19.32 -30.60
N ASP A 33 -2.07 -18.09 -30.60
CA ASP A 33 -2.34 -17.00 -29.64
C ASP A 33 -3.83 -16.56 -29.52
N LYS A 34 -4.69 -17.00 -30.45
CA LYS A 34 -6.11 -16.62 -30.44
C LYS A 34 -6.92 -17.35 -29.37
N ASP A 35 -6.46 -18.49 -28.87
CA ASP A 35 -7.23 -19.33 -27.94
C ASP A 35 -6.75 -19.30 -26.48
N TRP A 36 -5.59 -18.71 -26.22
CA TRP A 36 -4.97 -18.67 -24.89
C TRP A 36 -5.39 -17.43 -24.10
N PHE A 37 -5.68 -17.63 -22.82
CA PHE A 37 -5.69 -16.55 -21.84
C PHE A 37 -4.27 -16.38 -21.31
N ASN A 38 -3.67 -15.21 -21.52
CA ASN A 38 -2.30 -14.90 -21.14
C ASN A 38 -2.26 -14.23 -19.76
N LEU A 39 -1.79 -14.96 -18.76
CA LEU A 39 -1.71 -14.53 -17.37
C LEU A 39 -0.25 -14.38 -16.95
N LEU A 40 0.18 -13.17 -16.57
CA LEU A 40 1.51 -12.94 -15.99
C LEU A 40 1.42 -12.82 -14.47
N VAL A 41 2.32 -13.48 -13.75
CA VAL A 41 2.52 -13.31 -12.31
C VAL A 41 3.94 -12.83 -12.07
N TRP A 42 4.09 -11.72 -11.35
CA TRP A 42 5.43 -11.19 -11.04
C TRP A 42 5.50 -10.44 -9.72
N HIS A 43 6.73 -10.18 -9.28
CA HIS A 43 7.03 -9.61 -7.97
C HIS A 43 8.06 -8.47 -8.10
N GLN A 44 7.59 -7.28 -8.49
CA GLN A 44 8.40 -6.08 -8.77
C GLN A 44 7.78 -4.83 -8.13
N ASN A 45 8.52 -3.74 -7.94
CA ASN A 45 7.94 -2.48 -7.47
C ASN A 45 6.97 -1.88 -8.50
N ARG A 46 5.78 -1.47 -8.05
CA ARG A 46 4.77 -0.76 -8.86
C ARG A 46 4.79 0.73 -8.59
N ALA A 47 4.99 1.11 -7.33
CA ALA A 47 4.95 2.51 -6.90
C ALA A 47 6.28 3.24 -7.17
N THR A 48 6.18 4.54 -7.47
CA THR A 48 7.31 5.46 -7.68
C THR A 48 8.07 5.74 -6.39
N ARG A 49 8.86 4.77 -5.91
CA ARG A 49 9.76 4.96 -4.74
C ARG A 49 11.11 5.58 -5.10
N GLY A 50 11.22 6.17 -6.29
CA GLY A 50 12.41 6.86 -6.79
C GLY A 50 12.47 6.85 -8.32
N VAL A 51 13.11 7.86 -8.90
CA VAL A 51 13.43 7.89 -10.33
C VAL A 51 14.32 6.68 -10.62
N LYS A 52 13.84 5.70 -11.40
CA LYS A 52 14.51 4.44 -11.84
C LYS A 52 14.21 3.13 -11.08
N ASN A 53 13.33 3.10 -10.08
CA ASN A 53 13.06 1.89 -9.28
C ASN A 53 11.68 1.24 -9.49
N PHE A 54 11.02 1.46 -10.62
CA PHE A 54 9.73 0.84 -10.92
C PHE A 54 9.59 0.54 -12.41
N ILE A 55 8.71 -0.41 -12.74
CA ILE A 55 8.38 -0.77 -14.13
C ILE A 55 7.08 -0.03 -14.49
N PRO A 56 7.08 0.85 -15.49
CA PRO A 56 5.85 1.53 -15.89
C PRO A 56 4.82 0.53 -16.42
N ASP A 57 3.56 0.69 -16.00
CA ASP A 57 2.44 -0.16 -16.41
C ASP A 57 2.31 -0.25 -17.95
N ASP A 58 2.65 0.83 -18.67
CA ASP A 58 2.60 0.94 -20.13
C ASP A 58 3.59 0.02 -20.87
N THR A 59 4.65 -0.45 -20.18
CA THR A 59 5.67 -1.32 -20.78
C THR A 59 5.24 -2.77 -20.91
N LEU A 60 4.10 -3.12 -20.32
CA LEU A 60 3.55 -4.47 -20.39
C LEU A 60 3.13 -4.81 -21.83
N PRO A 61 3.51 -5.98 -22.35
CA PRO A 61 3.07 -6.44 -23.66
C PRO A 61 1.54 -6.51 -23.77
N LYS A 62 1.00 -5.98 -24.87
CA LYS A 62 -0.45 -5.93 -25.16
C LYS A 62 -1.10 -7.31 -25.32
N PHE A 63 -0.32 -8.37 -25.50
CA PHE A 63 -0.85 -9.74 -25.64
C PHE A 63 -1.30 -10.33 -24.30
N LEU A 64 -0.88 -9.75 -23.17
CA LEU A 64 -1.27 -10.17 -21.83
C LEU A 64 -2.72 -9.77 -21.55
N ASP A 65 -3.52 -10.71 -21.04
CA ASP A 65 -4.91 -10.44 -20.66
C ASP A 65 -4.99 -9.94 -19.21
N LEU A 66 -4.21 -10.55 -18.30
CA LEU A 66 -4.19 -10.21 -16.88
C LEU A 66 -2.78 -10.32 -16.28
N VAL A 67 -2.43 -9.37 -15.42
CA VAL A 67 -1.19 -9.36 -14.65
C VAL A 67 -1.50 -9.36 -13.15
N ILE A 68 -0.92 -10.32 -12.43
CA ILE A 68 -0.93 -10.39 -10.97
C ILE A 68 0.36 -9.75 -10.43
N TRP A 69 0.21 -8.62 -9.76
CA TRP A 69 1.29 -7.84 -9.19
C TRP A 69 1.48 -8.18 -7.71
N GLY A 70 2.56 -8.89 -7.38
CA GLY A 70 2.71 -9.55 -6.08
C GLY A 70 3.61 -8.86 -5.05
N HIS A 71 4.35 -7.81 -5.41
CA HIS A 71 5.30 -7.16 -4.48
C HIS A 71 4.67 -6.15 -3.54
N GLU A 72 3.71 -5.38 -4.04
CA GLU A 72 3.09 -4.32 -3.25
C GLU A 72 2.07 -4.89 -2.25
N HIS A 73 2.06 -4.33 -1.05
CA HIS A 73 1.28 -4.87 0.08
C HIS A 73 -0.10 -4.21 0.23
N ASP A 74 -0.35 -3.08 -0.44
CA ASP A 74 -1.67 -2.47 -0.53
C ASP A 74 -2.61 -3.36 -1.37
N CYS A 75 -3.79 -3.62 -0.83
CA CYS A 75 -4.75 -4.55 -1.44
C CYS A 75 -5.61 -3.82 -2.49
N ARG A 76 -5.23 -3.94 -3.76
CA ARG A 76 -5.97 -3.48 -4.94
C ARG A 76 -6.32 -4.68 -5.82
N ILE A 77 -7.08 -5.60 -5.23
CA ILE A 77 -7.34 -6.91 -5.81
C ILE A 77 -8.28 -6.87 -7.02
N GLU A 78 -9.14 -5.86 -7.08
CA GLU A 78 -10.05 -5.66 -8.19
C GLU A 78 -9.23 -5.26 -9.44
N PRO A 79 -9.38 -6.00 -10.56
CA PRO A 79 -8.58 -5.76 -11.75
C PRO A 79 -8.81 -4.36 -12.32
N GLU A 80 -7.73 -3.61 -12.52
CA GLU A 80 -7.73 -2.28 -13.11
C GLU A 80 -7.25 -2.38 -14.56
N MET A 81 -8.08 -1.93 -15.50
CA MET A 81 -7.69 -1.86 -16.91
C MET A 81 -6.74 -0.69 -17.13
N LYS A 82 -5.65 -0.93 -17.85
CA LYS A 82 -4.67 0.08 -18.24
C LYS A 82 -4.92 0.60 -19.65
N THR A 83 -4.24 1.70 -19.98
CA THR A 83 -4.19 2.36 -21.30
C THR A 83 -3.86 1.38 -22.44
N ASN A 84 -2.97 0.42 -22.20
CA ASN A 84 -2.58 -0.61 -23.16
C ASN A 84 -3.59 -1.78 -23.27
N GLY A 85 -4.70 -1.75 -22.54
CA GLY A 85 -5.76 -2.78 -22.54
C GLY A 85 -5.52 -3.94 -21.58
N VAL A 86 -4.36 -4.01 -20.93
CA VAL A 86 -4.01 -5.08 -19.98
C VAL A 86 -4.68 -4.82 -18.63
N TYR A 87 -5.22 -5.86 -18.01
CA TYR A 87 -5.73 -5.77 -16.64
C TYR A 87 -4.63 -6.06 -15.62
N ILE A 88 -4.57 -5.27 -14.54
CA ILE A 88 -3.66 -5.48 -13.42
C ILE A 88 -4.46 -5.71 -12.16
N SER A 89 -4.21 -6.83 -11.48
CA SER A 89 -4.70 -7.10 -10.12
C SER A 89 -3.52 -7.14 -9.16
N GLN A 90 -3.63 -6.43 -8.04
CA GLN A 90 -2.63 -6.38 -6.99
C GLN A 90 -3.25 -6.86 -5.68
N PRO A 91 -3.20 -8.17 -5.39
CA PRO A 91 -3.90 -8.75 -4.23
C PRO A 91 -3.48 -8.16 -2.87
N GLY A 92 -2.25 -7.65 -2.77
CA GLY A 92 -1.66 -7.20 -1.52
C GLY A 92 -1.11 -8.36 -0.67
N SER A 93 -0.65 -8.04 0.54
CA SER A 93 -0.16 -9.03 1.50
C SER A 93 -1.29 -9.70 2.28
N SER A 94 -1.02 -10.86 2.89
CA SER A 94 -1.94 -11.53 3.82
C SER A 94 -1.79 -11.06 5.27
N VAL A 95 -0.82 -10.20 5.56
CA VAL A 95 -0.53 -9.66 6.89
C VAL A 95 0.06 -8.26 6.78
N ALA A 96 -0.23 -7.39 7.76
CA ALA A 96 0.46 -6.11 7.89
C ALA A 96 1.91 -6.33 8.33
N THR A 97 2.86 -6.09 7.42
CA THR A 97 4.31 -6.21 7.72
C THR A 97 4.95 -4.89 8.15
N SER A 98 4.27 -3.78 7.85
CA SER A 98 4.68 -2.43 8.19
C SER A 98 3.46 -1.59 8.61
N LEU A 99 3.71 -0.55 9.43
CA LEU A 99 2.68 0.40 9.86
C LEU A 99 2.56 1.57 8.88
N ALA A 100 2.32 1.24 7.61
CA ALA A 100 2.06 2.20 6.54
C ALA A 100 0.56 2.32 6.24
N ALA A 101 0.12 3.43 5.63
CA ALA A 101 -1.30 3.64 5.30
C ALA A 101 -1.86 2.56 4.35
N GLY A 102 -1.09 2.15 3.33
CA GLY A 102 -1.52 1.12 2.37
C GLY A 102 -1.72 -0.26 3.00
N GLU A 103 -1.06 -0.55 4.13
CA GLU A 103 -1.22 -1.82 4.85
C GLU A 103 -2.51 -1.88 5.68
N ALA A 104 -3.16 -0.74 5.94
CA ALA A 104 -4.44 -0.67 6.66
C ALA A 104 -5.66 -1.03 5.79
N ILE A 105 -5.48 -1.09 4.47
CA ILE A 105 -6.54 -1.51 3.55
C ILE A 105 -6.96 -2.96 3.88
N PRO A 106 -8.27 -3.28 3.95
CA PRO A 106 -8.74 -4.64 4.22
C PRO A 106 -8.13 -5.65 3.25
N LYS A 107 -7.41 -6.64 3.81
CA LYS A 107 -6.75 -7.68 3.03
C LYS A 107 -7.76 -8.66 2.44
N LYS A 108 -7.62 -8.96 1.15
CA LYS A 108 -8.52 -9.84 0.40
C LYS A 108 -7.71 -10.90 -0.36
N ILE A 109 -8.37 -12.00 -0.70
CA ILE A 109 -7.93 -12.96 -1.72
C ILE A 109 -8.91 -12.93 -2.89
N GLY A 110 -8.49 -13.42 -4.04
CA GLY A 110 -9.27 -13.35 -5.27
C GLY A 110 -9.59 -14.75 -5.78
N ILE A 111 -10.86 -15.03 -6.05
CA ILE A 111 -11.25 -16.19 -6.86
C ILE A 111 -11.30 -15.74 -8.31
N LEU A 112 -10.28 -16.14 -9.08
CA LEU A 112 -10.19 -15.90 -10.51
C LEU A 112 -10.89 -17.03 -11.27
N LYS A 113 -11.93 -16.69 -12.04
CA LYS A 113 -12.61 -17.60 -12.98
C LYS A 113 -12.28 -17.19 -14.40
N ILE A 114 -11.76 -18.11 -15.20
CA ILE A 114 -11.36 -17.87 -16.58
C ILE A 114 -12.21 -18.73 -17.52
N HIS A 115 -12.81 -18.10 -18.53
CA HIS A 115 -13.54 -18.78 -19.59
C HIS A 115 -13.14 -18.20 -20.95
N LYS A 116 -12.44 -18.99 -21.77
CA LYS A 116 -11.81 -18.51 -23.01
C LYS A 116 -10.92 -17.29 -22.67
N LYS A 117 -11.11 -16.14 -23.34
CA LYS A 117 -10.39 -14.88 -23.05
C LYS A 117 -11.04 -14.00 -21.98
N SER A 118 -12.23 -14.36 -21.50
CA SER A 118 -12.94 -13.57 -20.48
C SER A 118 -12.60 -14.09 -19.09
N PHE A 119 -12.57 -13.19 -18.11
CA PHE A 119 -12.32 -13.54 -16.72
C PHE A 119 -13.19 -12.73 -15.75
N ILE A 120 -13.38 -13.29 -14.55
CA ILE A 120 -14.05 -12.63 -13.43
C ILE A 120 -13.17 -12.82 -12.20
N MET A 121 -12.88 -11.71 -11.51
CA MET A 121 -12.18 -11.72 -10.23
C MET A 121 -13.19 -11.46 -9.11
N THR A 122 -13.46 -12.46 -8.27
CA THR A 122 -14.34 -12.31 -7.09
C THR A 122 -13.49 -12.10 -5.83
N PRO A 123 -13.50 -10.90 -5.22
CA PRO A 123 -12.76 -10.65 -3.99
C PRO A 123 -13.41 -11.30 -2.77
N ILE A 124 -12.58 -11.84 -1.87
CA ILE A 124 -12.99 -12.40 -0.57
C ILE A 124 -12.11 -11.79 0.52
N GLU A 125 -12.74 -11.10 1.46
CA GLU A 125 -12.04 -10.50 2.59
C GLU A 125 -11.55 -11.55 3.60
N LEU A 126 -10.29 -11.42 4.02
CA LEU A 126 -9.68 -12.32 4.99
C LEU A 126 -10.08 -11.93 6.42
N LYS A 127 -10.97 -12.73 7.04
CA LYS A 127 -11.49 -12.48 8.40
C LYS A 127 -10.50 -12.74 9.54
N THR A 128 -9.43 -13.47 9.25
CA THR A 128 -8.40 -13.88 10.23
C THR A 128 -7.24 -12.89 10.32
N VAL A 129 -7.19 -11.86 9.48
CA VAL A 129 -6.15 -10.83 9.54
C VAL A 129 -6.43 -9.92 10.73
N ARG A 130 -5.37 -9.63 11.50
CA ARG A 130 -5.43 -8.70 12.63
C ARG A 130 -5.87 -7.32 12.14
N PRO A 131 -6.91 -6.71 12.74
CA PRO A 131 -7.32 -5.35 12.41
C PRO A 131 -6.14 -4.39 12.54
N TYR A 132 -5.98 -3.53 11.54
CA TYR A 132 -5.00 -2.47 11.56
C TYR A 132 -5.68 -1.15 11.19
N ILE A 133 -5.74 -0.23 12.15
CA ILE A 133 -6.30 1.11 11.93
C ILE A 133 -5.15 2.11 11.85
N PHE A 134 -5.13 2.86 10.76
CA PHE A 134 -4.18 3.94 10.52
C PHE A 134 -4.95 5.25 10.43
N ASP A 135 -4.47 6.27 11.12
CA ASP A 135 -5.03 7.62 11.01
C ASP A 135 -3.93 8.67 11.17
N GLU A 136 -4.23 9.90 10.77
CA GLU A 136 -3.36 11.05 10.85
C GLU A 136 -4.09 12.23 11.50
N VAL A 137 -3.41 12.94 12.39
CA VAL A 137 -3.93 14.15 13.02
C VAL A 137 -2.91 15.27 12.90
N VAL A 138 -3.38 16.45 12.50
CA VAL A 138 -2.57 17.66 12.45
C VAL A 138 -2.88 18.48 13.70
N LEU A 139 -1.87 18.74 14.52
CA LEU A 139 -2.00 19.60 15.69
C LEU A 139 -2.17 21.05 15.24
N LYS A 140 -3.06 21.78 15.93
CA LYS A 140 -3.27 23.21 15.71
C LYS A 140 -2.05 23.99 16.21
N GLU A 141 -1.82 25.15 15.60
CA GLU A 141 -0.83 26.11 16.09
C GLU A 141 -1.25 26.63 17.46
N LEU A 142 -0.28 26.80 18.34
CA LEU A 142 -0.50 27.28 19.70
C LEU A 142 -0.65 28.80 19.68
N ASN A 143 -1.76 29.33 20.20
CA ASN A 143 -1.86 30.74 20.53
C ASN A 143 -1.43 30.96 21.99
N GLU A 144 -0.85 32.13 22.28
CA GLU A 144 -0.43 32.48 23.66
C GLU A 144 -1.61 32.46 24.65
N MET A 145 -2.83 32.74 24.17
CA MET A 145 -4.07 32.69 24.97
C MET A 145 -4.58 31.27 25.28
N ASP A 146 -4.06 30.22 24.61
CA ASP A 146 -4.56 28.84 24.80
C ASP A 146 -4.04 28.18 26.09
N THR A 147 -3.07 28.80 26.79
CA THR A 147 -2.54 28.28 28.07
C THR A 147 -3.36 28.67 29.29
N GLU A 148 -4.16 29.74 29.21
CA GLU A 148 -4.84 30.30 30.38
C GLU A 148 -6.18 29.62 30.70
N ASP A 149 -6.79 28.89 29.75
CA ASP A 149 -8.18 28.45 29.89
C ASP A 149 -8.35 27.13 30.67
N ASN A 150 -7.33 26.25 30.69
CA ASN A 150 -7.44 24.90 31.29
C ASN A 150 -6.36 24.52 32.32
N GLY A 151 -5.31 25.33 32.53
CA GLY A 151 -4.23 25.04 33.49
C GLY A 151 -3.35 23.82 33.16
N LEU A 152 -3.53 23.21 31.98
CA LEU A 152 -2.73 22.10 31.46
C LEU A 152 -1.61 22.61 30.55
N THR A 153 -0.48 21.93 30.56
CA THR A 153 0.58 22.17 29.57
C THR A 153 0.11 21.78 28.17
N TYR A 154 0.66 22.42 27.13
CA TYR A 154 0.37 22.07 25.73
C TYR A 154 0.59 20.58 25.41
N SER A 155 1.55 19.94 26.09
CA SER A 155 1.83 18.51 25.97
C SER A 155 0.69 17.64 26.54
N GLU A 156 0.08 18.05 27.67
CA GLU A 156 -1.01 17.31 28.30
C GLU A 156 -2.30 17.40 27.49
N THR A 157 -2.64 18.58 26.96
CA THR A 157 -3.77 18.76 26.03
C THR A 157 -3.60 17.89 24.79
N THR A 158 -2.38 17.79 24.27
CA THR A 158 -2.06 16.92 23.12
C THR A 158 -2.23 15.44 23.48
N VAL A 159 -1.77 15.03 24.66
CA VAL A 159 -1.94 13.65 25.16
C VAL A 159 -3.42 13.29 25.29
N GLU A 160 -4.27 14.18 25.79
CA GLU A 160 -5.71 13.93 25.92
C GLU A 160 -6.39 13.77 24.55
N LEU A 161 -6.06 14.66 23.59
CA LEU A 161 -6.55 14.57 22.22
C LEU A 161 -6.15 13.24 21.57
N VAL A 162 -4.87 12.87 21.68
CA VAL A 162 -4.33 11.61 21.14
C VAL A 162 -5.00 10.40 21.81
N LYS A 163 -5.18 10.43 23.14
CA LYS A 163 -5.87 9.39 23.90
C LYS A 163 -7.30 9.16 23.39
N ASN A 164 -8.06 10.24 23.20
CA ASN A 164 -9.42 10.16 22.67
C ASN A 164 -9.44 9.56 21.26
N LYS A 165 -8.52 9.99 20.39
CA LYS A 165 -8.40 9.47 19.03
C LYS A 165 -8.06 7.97 19.00
N ILE A 166 -7.08 7.55 19.79
CA ILE A 166 -6.66 6.14 19.89
C ILE A 166 -7.80 5.26 20.43
N ASN A 167 -8.53 5.73 21.45
CA ASN A 167 -9.66 4.99 21.99
C ASN A 167 -10.75 4.76 20.93
N ASN A 168 -11.03 5.78 20.11
CA ASN A 168 -11.97 5.66 18.99
C ASN A 168 -11.47 4.66 17.94
N MET A 169 -10.19 4.70 17.58
CA MET A 169 -9.59 3.73 16.64
C MET A 169 -9.65 2.28 17.17
N ILE A 170 -9.45 2.08 18.48
CA ILE A 170 -9.60 0.76 19.11
C ILE A 170 -11.06 0.28 19.06
N GLN A 171 -12.02 1.18 19.28
CA GLN A 171 -13.45 0.86 19.16
C GLN A 171 -13.82 0.50 17.72
N GLU A 172 -13.36 1.27 16.74
CA GLU A 172 -13.53 0.98 15.31
C GLU A 172 -12.99 -0.42 14.96
N ALA A 173 -11.77 -0.73 15.41
CA ALA A 173 -11.17 -2.04 15.18
C ALA A 173 -12.01 -3.20 15.77
N LYS A 174 -12.68 -2.97 16.90
CA LYS A 174 -13.59 -3.94 17.53
C LYS A 174 -14.90 -4.12 16.75
N GLN A 175 -15.36 -3.08 16.05
CA GLN A 175 -16.60 -3.09 15.27
C GLN A 175 -16.46 -3.78 13.89
N LEU A 176 -15.23 -4.00 13.41
CA LEU A 176 -14.96 -4.67 12.12
C LEU A 176 -15.40 -6.15 12.05
N GLY A 177 -16.01 -6.71 13.11
CA GLY A 177 -16.60 -8.05 13.10
C GLY A 177 -15.60 -9.19 12.85
N ARG A 178 -14.30 -8.97 13.15
CA ARG A 178 -13.24 -9.98 13.01
C ARG A 178 -13.30 -11.00 14.15
N THR A 179 -12.63 -12.14 13.98
CA THR A 179 -12.60 -13.20 15.00
C THR A 179 -12.08 -12.68 16.36
N GLN A 180 -12.67 -13.14 17.46
CA GLN A 180 -12.38 -12.61 18.80
C GLN A 180 -10.86 -12.63 19.14
N LYS A 181 -10.14 -13.67 18.71
CA LYS A 181 -8.68 -13.81 18.93
C LYS A 181 -7.86 -12.68 18.30
N VAL A 182 -8.26 -12.18 17.13
CA VAL A 182 -7.50 -11.13 16.43
C VAL A 182 -7.96 -9.73 16.81
N THR A 183 -9.23 -9.59 17.18
CA THR A 183 -9.86 -8.33 17.59
C THR A 183 -9.43 -7.85 18.98
N GLN A 184 -9.00 -8.76 19.86
CA GLN A 184 -8.58 -8.42 21.23
C GLN A 184 -7.44 -7.39 21.29
N LYS A 185 -6.51 -7.42 20.32
CA LYS A 185 -5.34 -6.55 20.27
C LYS A 185 -5.13 -6.05 18.83
N PRO A 186 -5.82 -5.00 18.37
CA PRO A 186 -5.58 -4.45 17.03
C PRO A 186 -4.18 -3.85 16.92
N LEU A 187 -3.72 -3.68 15.67
CA LEU A 187 -2.63 -2.78 15.34
C LEU A 187 -3.20 -1.38 15.18
N ILE A 188 -2.55 -0.40 15.79
CA ILE A 188 -2.97 1.00 15.74
C ILE A 188 -1.77 1.85 15.33
N ARG A 189 -1.96 2.78 14.39
CA ARG A 189 -0.94 3.78 14.05
C ARG A 189 -1.60 5.13 13.89
N LEU A 190 -1.30 6.04 14.82
CA LEU A 190 -1.66 7.45 14.70
C LEU A 190 -0.41 8.27 14.36
N ASN A 191 -0.43 8.92 13.20
CA ASN A 191 0.58 9.91 12.85
C ASN A 191 0.15 11.28 13.37
N VAL A 192 0.92 11.83 14.31
CA VAL A 192 0.70 13.16 14.89
C VAL A 192 1.62 14.15 14.21
N LYS A 193 1.05 14.98 13.33
CA LYS A 193 1.75 16.05 12.63
C LYS A 193 1.78 17.31 13.50
N TYR A 194 2.97 17.79 13.84
CA TYR A 194 3.14 18.94 14.73
C TYR A 194 3.96 20.05 14.05
N ARG A 195 3.75 21.28 14.52
CA ARG A 195 4.58 22.45 14.14
C ARG A 195 5.44 22.90 15.30
N ASP A 196 4.90 22.84 16.51
CA ASP A 196 5.56 23.29 17.73
C ASP A 196 6.02 22.09 18.58
N GLU A 197 7.29 22.10 18.99
CA GLU A 197 7.89 21.05 19.81
C GLU A 197 7.32 21.01 21.24
N ARG A 198 6.72 22.10 21.73
CA ARG A 198 6.05 22.16 23.05
C ARG A 198 4.83 21.22 23.15
N GLN A 199 4.30 20.78 22.01
CA GLN A 199 3.19 19.82 21.93
C GLN A 199 3.67 18.36 21.96
N LEU A 200 4.99 18.11 21.95
CA LEU A 200 5.53 16.76 21.97
C LEU A 200 5.40 16.12 23.35
N PHE A 201 5.22 14.81 23.33
CA PHE A 201 5.18 13.96 24.51
C PHE A 201 5.92 12.65 24.23
N ASN A 202 6.26 11.92 25.28
CA ASN A 202 6.93 10.64 25.15
C ASN A 202 5.93 9.57 24.65
N THR A 203 6.01 9.22 23.37
CA THR A 203 5.13 8.24 22.72
C THR A 203 5.28 6.84 23.27
N ILE A 204 6.48 6.45 23.72
CA ILE A 204 6.75 5.13 24.32
C ILE A 204 6.03 5.02 25.67
N ARG A 205 6.18 6.03 26.53
CA ARG A 205 5.49 6.10 27.83
C ARG A 205 3.97 6.15 27.66
N PHE A 206 3.49 6.88 26.66
CA PHE A 206 2.08 6.86 26.29
C PHE A 206 1.63 5.44 25.91
N GLY A 207 2.39 4.76 25.06
CA GLY A 207 2.11 3.40 24.60
C GLY A 207 2.04 2.35 25.71
N GLN A 208 2.82 2.51 26.79
CA GLN A 208 2.78 1.63 27.96
C GLN A 208 1.37 1.55 28.60
N THR A 209 0.56 2.62 28.50
CA THR A 209 -0.81 2.63 29.02
C THR A 209 -1.78 1.76 28.23
N TYR A 210 -1.40 1.34 27.01
CA TYR A 210 -2.19 0.49 26.11
C TYR A 210 -1.69 -0.95 26.05
N VAL A 211 -0.74 -1.34 26.91
CA VAL A 211 -0.30 -2.73 27.02
C VAL A 211 -1.50 -3.63 27.35
N GLY A 212 -1.64 -4.71 26.58
CA GLY A 212 -2.78 -5.62 26.69
C GLY A 212 -4.00 -5.21 25.87
N GLN A 213 -4.10 -3.96 25.42
CA GLN A 213 -5.20 -3.47 24.59
C GLN A 213 -4.86 -3.42 23.09
N VAL A 214 -3.58 -3.24 22.75
CA VAL A 214 -3.09 -3.18 21.36
C VAL A 214 -1.93 -4.15 21.16
N ALA A 215 -1.62 -4.48 19.91
CA ALA A 215 -0.53 -5.40 19.56
C ALA A 215 0.85 -4.70 19.43
N ASN A 216 0.87 -3.38 19.23
CA ASN A 216 2.07 -2.59 18.97
C ASN A 216 2.20 -1.34 19.87
N PRO A 217 2.17 -1.47 21.21
CA PRO A 217 2.14 -0.31 22.12
C PRO A 217 3.33 0.65 21.91
N GLU A 218 4.52 0.12 21.61
CA GLU A 218 5.75 0.91 21.44
C GLU A 218 5.78 1.78 20.17
N ASP A 219 5.05 1.39 19.12
CA ASP A 219 5.05 2.07 17.81
C ASP A 219 3.62 2.50 17.41
N MET A 220 2.72 2.71 18.38
CA MET A 220 1.33 3.07 18.07
C MET A 220 1.13 4.54 17.70
N VAL A 221 2.04 5.43 18.13
CA VAL A 221 2.00 6.86 17.81
C VAL A 221 3.32 7.30 17.20
N LYS A 222 3.27 8.05 16.09
CA LYS A 222 4.44 8.68 15.48
C LYS A 222 4.25 10.19 15.42
N CYS A 223 5.10 10.93 16.12
CA CYS A 223 5.17 12.38 15.95
C CYS A 223 6.05 12.71 14.74
N GLN A 224 5.54 13.54 13.83
CA GLN A 224 6.28 13.99 12.65
C GLN A 224 6.14 15.50 12.48
N PRO A 225 7.24 16.25 12.25
CA PRO A 225 7.13 17.67 11.98
C PRO A 225 6.44 17.90 10.63
N ILE A 226 5.60 18.92 10.54
CA ILE A 226 5.06 19.37 9.26
C ILE A 226 6.20 20.01 8.49
N LYS A 227 6.67 19.32 7.44
CA LYS A 227 7.62 19.91 6.51
C LYS A 227 6.88 20.94 5.66
N ASN A 228 7.35 22.19 5.67
CA ASN A 228 6.90 23.17 4.69
C ASN A 228 7.20 22.63 3.27
N PRO A 229 6.29 22.82 2.30
CA PRO A 229 6.52 22.34 0.95
C PRO A 229 7.77 23.04 0.40
N VAL A 230 8.84 22.25 0.21
CA VAL A 230 9.95 22.67 -0.65
C VAL A 230 9.34 22.83 -2.04
N ARG A 231 9.42 24.04 -2.61
CA ARG A 231 9.04 24.29 -4.01
C ARG A 231 9.78 23.28 -4.88
N GLN A 232 9.08 22.26 -5.38
CA GLN A 232 9.65 21.39 -6.40
C GLN A 232 9.81 22.23 -7.67
N ASN A 233 11.05 22.44 -8.10
CA ASN A 233 11.35 23.01 -9.40
C ASN A 233 10.76 22.09 -10.48
N LYS A 234 10.05 22.71 -11.41
CA LYS A 234 9.21 22.10 -12.44
C LYS A 234 10.05 21.55 -13.62
N SER A 235 11.16 20.86 -13.35
CA SER A 235 12.18 20.56 -14.37
C SER A 235 12.63 19.10 -14.46
N ASP A 236 11.81 18.13 -14.06
CA ASP A 236 12.07 16.71 -14.32
C ASP A 236 10.84 16.03 -14.93
N VAL A 237 10.38 16.53 -16.08
CA VAL A 237 9.56 15.73 -17.00
C VAL A 237 10.54 15.20 -18.05
N TYR A 238 11.03 13.99 -17.84
CA TYR A 238 11.75 13.25 -18.89
C TYR A 238 10.72 12.56 -19.76
N ASP A 239 10.64 12.93 -21.03
CA ASP A 239 9.99 12.13 -22.07
C ASP A 239 10.76 10.81 -22.20
N MET A 240 10.18 9.73 -21.66
CA MET A 240 10.68 8.38 -21.89
C MET A 240 10.15 7.90 -23.25
N PRO A 241 11.01 7.45 -24.17
CA PRO A 241 10.56 6.87 -25.43
C PRO A 241 9.73 5.61 -25.18
N ASP A 242 8.74 5.35 -26.03
CA ASP A 242 7.82 4.20 -25.94
C ASP A 242 8.59 2.87 -25.74
N ILE A 243 8.58 2.33 -24.52
CA ILE A 243 9.19 1.05 -24.18
C ILE A 243 8.16 -0.04 -24.43
N ILE A 244 8.20 -0.65 -25.61
CA ILE A 244 7.38 -1.83 -25.93
C ILE A 244 8.28 -3.06 -25.88
N ALA A 245 7.93 -4.04 -25.05
CA ALA A 245 8.53 -5.37 -25.09
C ALA A 245 8.01 -6.12 -26.34
N ASP A 246 8.93 -6.56 -27.18
CA ASP A 246 8.62 -7.17 -28.48
C ASP A 246 8.16 -8.63 -28.29
N ARG A 247 7.05 -9.00 -28.94
CA ARG A 247 6.60 -10.40 -29.07
C ARG A 247 7.56 -11.13 -30.01
N VAL A 248 7.95 -12.34 -29.63
CA VAL A 248 8.73 -13.24 -30.49
C VAL A 248 7.85 -14.44 -30.79
N GLU A 249 7.56 -14.64 -32.08
CA GLU A 249 7.05 -15.89 -32.65
C GLU A 249 8.28 -16.75 -32.98
N ASP A 250 8.22 -18.06 -32.72
CA ASP A 250 9.33 -18.98 -33.03
C ASP A 250 9.57 -19.12 -34.56
#